data_AF-A0A819CM10-F1
#
_entry.id   AF-A0A819CM10-F1
#
_cell.length_a   1.000
_cell.length_b   1.000
_cell.length_c   1.000
_cell.angle_alpha   90.00
_cell.angle_beta   90.00
_cell.angle_gamma   90.00
#
_symmetry.space_group_name_H-M   'P 1'
#
loop_
_entity.id
_entity.type
_entity.pdbx_description
1 polymer ?
#
loop_
_entity_poly.entity_id
_entity_poly.type
_entity_poly.pdbx_seq_one_letter_code
_entity_poly.pdbx_strand_id
1 'polypeptide(L)'
;MSSLSVHQCIKLLHNNLEIEPELMYCAIKELISGSTSDVLISSFLTAFHPDKLNSNLIRVAIKALREEAIPIPFNQNVMDMVGTGGDGLNTFNVTTASSIIVSASGQTFIKHGSRSSSSKCGAADILEAAGCKLNLTPEQSLKILNQTNYCFIFGPIYHPAWKYVSTIRKELGIRTIFNVVGPLISPLNCIGYRIIGVYNYKFGKIFAEVLIDLGVKRAAIIHAHDGMDEISCYEKTHIWFVDNNQINEFDLSPEDFGLPRHDLSSIRGGTPDQNYETLLRIFNGENLAQTDFVLMNSAFALVVCEKAKNWKEGIQLAKDIIQSGKAKQLLEKYSKLSQTISDNTVIYPLIPSINHSHPPYVKICGIRDIESALCVANNGGDMLGLIFAANSKRKITLEQAKLIVTEVHRCQHRPLIVGVFANQTVEEINDIVKQVEIDYIQLHGNEGFDIVTKLIKPVIRSIPVIPNETTAEQILNILNQEKQAGWRIAAVLLDTKLPQSNNNDGGTGHTFDWSIAATVGLEYPIILAGGLNPDNVQSAVRIANPWGVDVASGVEKDKNSVEKDREKIRQFIANVKLSH
;
A
#
# COMPACT_ATOMS: atom_id res chain seq x y z
N MET A 1 6.89 -12.72 33.72
CA MET A 1 5.88 -12.13 32.82
C MET A 1 6.48 -10.85 32.27
N SER A 2 6.97 -10.86 31.02
CA SER A 2 7.31 -9.62 30.33
C SER A 2 6.03 -8.78 30.28
N SER A 3 6.02 -7.62 30.96
CA SER A 3 4.81 -6.82 31.09
C SER A 3 4.39 -6.30 29.71
N LEU A 4 3.17 -6.65 29.30
CA LEU A 4 2.49 -6.12 28.12
C LEU A 4 2.57 -4.59 28.06
N SER A 5 2.88 -4.04 26.88
CA SER A 5 3.13 -2.61 26.64
C SER A 5 1.88 -1.78 26.95
N VAL A 6 0.70 -2.27 26.58
CA VAL A 6 -0.59 -1.62 26.90
C VAL A 6 -0.78 -1.52 28.41
N HIS A 7 -0.44 -2.57 29.14
CA HIS A 7 -0.55 -2.59 30.60
C HIS A 7 0.43 -1.61 31.27
N GLN A 8 1.65 -1.47 30.73
CA GLN A 8 2.61 -0.45 31.18
C GLN A 8 2.06 0.97 30.94
N CYS A 9 1.52 1.25 29.74
CA CYS A 9 0.88 2.52 29.44
C CYS A 9 -0.25 2.85 30.42
N ILE A 10 -1.13 1.89 30.71
CA ILE A 10 -2.23 2.09 31.68
C ILE A 10 -1.69 2.48 33.06
N LYS A 11 -0.63 1.82 33.53
CA LYS A 11 0.01 2.15 34.82
C LYS A 11 0.59 3.57 34.82
N LEU A 12 1.24 3.99 33.73
CA LEU A 12 1.75 5.36 33.62
C LEU A 12 0.61 6.38 33.64
N LEU A 13 -0.44 6.13 32.85
CA LEU A 13 -1.62 7.00 32.77
C LEU A 13 -2.35 7.12 34.12
N HIS A 14 -2.51 6.01 34.85
CA HIS A 14 -3.11 6.00 36.17
C HIS A 14 -2.33 6.87 37.18
N ASN A 15 -1.00 6.91 37.06
CA ASN A 15 -0.13 7.72 37.90
C ASN A 15 0.14 9.13 37.31
N ASN A 16 -0.58 9.55 36.26
CA ASN A 16 -0.38 10.81 35.55
C ASN A 16 1.04 11.02 35.01
N LEU A 17 1.73 9.94 34.64
CA LEU A 17 3.05 9.97 34.01
C LEU A 17 2.93 10.00 32.48
N GLU A 18 3.97 10.53 31.83
CA GLU A 18 4.06 10.59 30.38
C GLU A 18 4.39 9.20 29.79
N ILE A 19 3.96 8.98 28.55
CA ILE A 19 4.27 7.77 27.79
C ILE A 19 5.40 8.12 26.82
N GLU A 20 6.49 7.37 26.87
CA GLU A 20 7.61 7.53 25.93
C GLU A 20 7.21 7.08 24.52
N PRO A 21 7.76 7.68 23.45
CA PRO A 21 7.40 7.35 22.07
C PRO A 21 7.58 5.87 21.71
N GLU A 22 8.65 5.24 22.18
CA GLU A 22 8.92 3.82 21.93
C GLU A 22 7.86 2.91 22.57
N LEU A 23 7.43 3.24 23.80
CA LEU A 23 6.39 2.52 24.49
C LEU A 23 5.03 2.73 23.80
N MET A 24 4.74 3.93 23.33
CA MET A 24 3.53 4.22 22.55
C MET A 24 3.50 3.42 21.25
N TYR A 25 4.62 3.33 20.52
CA TYR A 25 4.73 2.50 19.31
C TYR A 25 4.34 1.04 19.60
N CYS A 26 4.98 0.44 20.62
CA CYS A 26 4.71 -0.95 21.02
C CYS A 26 3.27 -1.14 21.47
N ALA A 27 2.71 -0.21 22.26
CA ALA A 27 1.33 -0.27 22.70
C ALA A 27 0.34 -0.20 21.53
N ILE A 28 0.55 0.66 20.54
CA ILE A 28 -0.32 0.72 19.35
C ILE A 28 -0.28 -0.59 18.56
N LYS A 29 0.90 -1.16 18.32
CA LYS A 29 1.06 -2.48 17.66
C LYS A 29 0.33 -3.57 18.43
N GLU A 30 0.46 -3.57 19.76
CA GLU A 30 -0.19 -4.55 20.63
C GLU A 30 -1.72 -4.42 20.60
N LEU A 31 -2.26 -3.19 20.64
CA LEU A 31 -3.71 -2.92 20.55
C LEU A 31 -4.34 -3.45 19.25
N ILE A 32 -3.60 -3.39 18.13
CA ILE A 32 -4.09 -3.81 16.81
C ILE A 32 -3.62 -5.22 16.40
N SER A 33 -2.95 -5.97 17.30
CA SER A 33 -2.46 -7.33 17.03
C SER A 33 -3.51 -8.43 17.21
N GLY A 34 -4.61 -8.14 17.92
CA GLY A 34 -5.58 -9.15 18.37
C GLY A 34 -5.15 -9.98 19.58
N SER A 35 -3.98 -9.70 20.18
CA SER A 35 -3.50 -10.38 21.39
C SER A 35 -3.89 -9.69 22.70
N THR A 36 -4.43 -8.47 22.63
CA THR A 36 -4.85 -7.68 23.80
C THR A 36 -6.31 -7.95 24.14
N SER A 37 -6.63 -8.18 25.41
CA SER A 37 -8.02 -8.33 25.86
C SER A 37 -8.81 -7.01 25.75
N ASP A 38 -10.11 -7.10 25.47
CA ASP A 38 -11.02 -5.95 25.40
C ASP A 38 -10.99 -5.05 26.64
N VAL A 39 -10.82 -5.62 27.84
CA VAL A 39 -10.69 -4.88 29.10
C VAL A 39 -9.49 -3.94 29.07
N LEU A 40 -8.32 -4.43 28.63
CA LEU A 40 -7.10 -3.63 28.54
C LEU A 40 -7.19 -2.58 27.42
N ILE A 41 -7.76 -2.94 26.27
CA ILE A 41 -8.01 -1.99 25.17
C ILE A 41 -8.90 -0.85 25.68
N SER A 42 -10.05 -1.18 26.27
CA SER A 42 -11.01 -0.21 26.82
C SER A 42 -10.38 0.66 27.91
N SER A 43 -9.60 0.06 28.82
CA SER A 43 -8.89 0.76 29.88
C SER A 43 -7.89 1.77 29.31
N PHE A 44 -7.09 1.38 28.32
CA PHE A 44 -6.14 2.28 27.67
C PHE A 44 -6.84 3.42 26.93
N LEU A 45 -7.86 3.12 26.11
CA LEU A 45 -8.58 4.11 25.32
C LEU A 45 -9.31 5.14 26.19
N THR A 46 -9.79 4.72 27.36
CA THR A 46 -10.46 5.59 28.32
C THR A 46 -9.45 6.41 29.14
N ALA A 47 -8.33 5.82 29.54
CA ALA A 47 -7.31 6.50 30.35
C ALA A 47 -6.46 7.48 29.53
N PHE A 48 -6.26 7.24 28.24
CA PHE A 48 -5.47 8.11 27.37
C PHE A 48 -6.34 9.20 26.74
N HIS A 49 -6.29 10.41 27.30
CA HIS A 49 -6.96 11.56 26.71
C HIS A 49 -6.27 11.98 25.39
N PRO A 50 -7.00 12.13 24.26
CA PRO A 50 -6.38 12.44 22.96
C PRO A 50 -5.57 13.73 22.94
N ASP A 51 -5.94 14.73 23.75
CA ASP A 51 -5.19 15.98 23.86
C ASP A 51 -3.79 15.82 24.47
N LYS A 52 -3.44 14.66 25.06
CA LYS A 52 -2.06 14.37 25.48
C LYS A 52 -1.13 14.06 24.30
N LEU A 53 -1.66 13.91 23.08
CA LEU A 53 -0.83 13.71 21.89
C LEU A 53 0.02 14.95 21.60
N ASN A 54 1.31 14.69 21.44
CA ASN A 54 2.30 15.61 20.89
C ASN A 54 2.83 15.05 19.55
N SER A 55 3.69 15.82 18.87
CA SER A 55 4.25 15.43 17.57
C SER A 55 4.97 14.07 17.63
N ASN A 56 5.77 13.80 18.66
CA ASN A 56 6.51 12.53 18.80
C ASN A 56 5.56 11.33 18.94
N LEU A 57 4.53 11.43 19.77
CA LEU A 57 3.54 10.37 19.96
C LEU A 57 2.72 10.13 18.69
N ILE A 58 2.36 11.19 17.97
CA ILE A 58 1.65 11.08 16.69
C ILE A 58 2.52 10.37 15.65
N ARG A 59 3.80 10.73 15.53
CA ARG A 59 4.75 10.12 14.59
C ARG A 59 4.84 8.61 14.78
N VAL A 60 5.06 8.16 16.02
CA VAL A 60 5.18 6.73 16.33
C VAL A 60 3.86 5.97 16.18
N ALA A 61 2.73 6.59 16.53
CA ALA A 61 1.41 5.99 16.33
C ALA A 61 1.09 5.81 14.84
N ILE A 62 1.38 6.82 14.01
CA ILE A 62 1.20 6.74 12.55
C ILE A 62 2.10 5.66 11.97
N LYS A 63 3.37 5.60 12.39
CA LYS A 63 4.31 4.56 11.93
C LYS A 63 3.76 3.17 12.21
N ALA A 64 3.36 2.89 13.47
CA ALA A 64 2.80 1.60 13.86
C ALA A 64 1.54 1.23 13.05
N LEU A 65 0.66 2.19 12.77
CA LEU A 65 -0.58 1.95 12.04
C LEU A 65 -0.38 1.77 10.53
N ARG A 66 0.56 2.50 9.92
CA ARG A 66 0.86 2.38 8.49
C ARG A 66 1.59 1.08 8.15
N GLU A 67 2.42 0.56 9.06
CA GLU A 67 3.08 -0.75 8.89
C GLU A 67 2.09 -1.92 8.82
N GLU A 68 0.91 -1.79 9.43
CA GLU A 68 -0.17 -2.80 9.40
C GLU A 68 -1.22 -2.54 8.31
N ALA A 69 -1.07 -1.46 7.54
CA ALA A 69 -2.01 -1.11 6.47
C ALA A 69 -1.71 -1.93 5.20
N ILE A 70 -2.75 -2.22 4.42
CA ILE A 70 -2.59 -2.78 3.08
C ILE A 70 -2.11 -1.66 2.15
N PRO A 71 -0.89 -1.73 1.60
CA PRO A 71 -0.35 -0.64 0.81
C PRO A 71 -1.02 -0.54 -0.57
N ILE A 72 -1.09 0.68 -1.09
CA ILE A 72 -1.47 0.93 -2.48
C ILE A 72 -0.21 1.32 -3.27
N PRO A 73 0.28 0.50 -4.22
CA PRO A 73 1.45 0.84 -5.03
C PRO A 73 1.13 1.92 -6.07
N PHE A 74 1.02 3.17 -5.61
CA PHE A 74 0.82 4.33 -6.45
C PHE A 74 1.91 5.37 -6.18
N ASN A 75 2.78 5.58 -7.17
CA ASN A 75 3.97 6.41 -7.02
C ASN A 75 3.85 7.76 -7.76
N GLN A 76 2.62 8.23 -8.01
CA GLN A 76 2.38 9.56 -8.58
C GLN A 76 1.86 10.50 -7.50
N ASN A 77 2.12 11.80 -7.65
CA ASN A 77 1.63 12.82 -6.73
C ASN A 77 0.10 12.89 -6.76
N VAL A 78 -0.53 12.49 -5.66
CA VAL A 78 -1.98 12.61 -5.48
C VAL A 78 -2.36 13.71 -4.51
N MET A 79 -3.64 14.08 -4.56
CA MET A 79 -4.30 14.87 -3.54
C MET A 79 -5.18 13.99 -2.65
N ASP A 80 -5.17 14.29 -1.35
CA ASP A 80 -6.12 13.75 -0.36
C ASP A 80 -6.76 14.89 0.44
N MET A 81 -8.03 14.71 0.85
CA MET A 81 -8.76 15.64 1.70
C MET A 81 -9.66 14.89 2.68
N VAL A 82 -9.33 15.05 3.95
CA VAL A 82 -9.94 14.33 5.07
C VAL A 82 -10.16 15.25 6.25
N GLY A 83 -11.16 14.96 7.06
CA GLY A 83 -11.40 15.60 8.34
C GLY A 83 -11.21 14.60 9.47
N THR A 84 -10.85 15.07 10.65
CA THR A 84 -10.95 14.29 11.89
C THR A 84 -12.38 13.83 12.20
N GLY A 85 -13.37 14.56 11.68
CA GLY A 85 -14.79 14.37 11.92
C GLY A 85 -15.19 14.63 13.37
N GLY A 86 -16.48 14.46 13.63
CA GLY A 86 -17.04 14.52 14.98
C GLY A 86 -17.31 15.91 15.52
N ASP A 87 -17.33 16.95 14.68
CA ASP A 87 -17.75 18.32 15.02
C ASP A 87 -19.15 18.41 15.66
N GLY A 88 -20.00 17.42 15.43
CA GLY A 88 -21.38 17.36 15.95
C GLY A 88 -22.38 18.19 15.15
N LEU A 89 -21.96 18.83 14.06
CA LEU A 89 -22.77 19.81 13.33
C LEU A 89 -23.67 19.18 12.27
N ASN A 90 -23.42 17.93 11.88
CA ASN A 90 -24.22 17.18 10.90
C ASN A 90 -24.40 17.95 9.57
N THR A 91 -23.30 18.53 9.07
CA THR A 91 -23.24 19.25 7.81
C THR A 91 -23.32 18.31 6.61
N PHE A 92 -23.60 18.86 5.44
CA PHE A 92 -23.50 18.16 4.16
C PHE A 92 -22.06 17.68 3.93
N ASN A 93 -21.86 16.51 3.29
CA ASN A 93 -20.54 15.91 3.07
C ASN A 93 -19.71 16.66 2.01
N VAL A 94 -19.31 17.89 2.34
CA VAL A 94 -18.63 18.83 1.45
C VAL A 94 -17.33 18.26 0.90
N THR A 95 -16.55 17.58 1.75
CA THR A 95 -15.25 17.04 1.34
C THR A 95 -15.36 15.90 0.31
N THR A 96 -16.52 15.24 0.20
CA THR A 96 -16.79 14.24 -0.84
C THR A 96 -17.21 14.89 -2.16
N ALA A 97 -18.05 15.92 -2.09
CA ALA A 97 -18.42 16.69 -3.29
C ALA A 97 -17.20 17.40 -3.89
N SER A 98 -16.41 18.06 -3.04
CA SER A 98 -15.19 18.76 -3.43
C SER A 98 -14.13 17.83 -4.00
N SER A 99 -13.95 16.61 -3.47
CA SER A 99 -12.96 15.67 -4.02
C SER A 99 -13.27 15.26 -5.46
N ILE A 100 -14.55 15.14 -5.82
CA ILE A 100 -14.98 14.84 -7.19
C ILE A 100 -14.75 16.05 -8.09
N ILE A 101 -15.09 17.26 -7.65
CA ILE A 101 -14.84 18.50 -8.42
C ILE A 101 -13.35 18.70 -8.68
N VAL A 102 -12.51 18.55 -7.64
CA VAL A 102 -11.06 18.69 -7.78
C VAL A 102 -10.51 17.63 -8.74
N SER A 103 -10.97 16.38 -8.64
CA SER A 103 -10.53 15.33 -9.57
C SER A 103 -10.95 15.59 -11.02
N ALA A 104 -12.14 16.15 -11.22
CA ALA A 104 -12.63 16.56 -12.54
C ALA A 104 -11.84 17.73 -13.17
N SER A 105 -10.98 18.42 -12.40
CA SER A 105 -9.99 19.37 -12.95
C SER A 105 -8.73 18.67 -13.53
N GLY A 106 -8.70 17.33 -13.49
CA GLY A 106 -7.56 16.51 -13.90
C GLY A 106 -6.48 16.37 -12.82
N GLN A 107 -6.79 16.65 -11.56
CA GLN A 107 -5.93 16.27 -10.44
C GLN A 107 -6.20 14.82 -10.05
N THR A 108 -5.16 14.00 -9.89
CA THR A 108 -5.34 12.66 -9.31
C THR A 108 -5.69 12.81 -7.83
N PHE A 109 -6.87 12.33 -7.46
CA PHE A 109 -7.46 12.48 -6.13
C PHE A 109 -7.74 11.10 -5.55
N ILE A 110 -7.22 10.85 -4.35
CA ILE A 110 -7.56 9.67 -3.57
C ILE A 110 -8.16 10.14 -2.26
N LYS A 111 -9.41 9.79 -2.01
CA LYS A 111 -10.10 10.13 -0.77
C LYS A 111 -10.04 8.94 0.18
N HIS A 112 -9.31 9.07 1.27
CA HIS A 112 -9.37 8.10 2.37
C HIS A 112 -10.59 8.37 3.25
N GLY A 113 -11.38 7.35 3.58
CA GLY A 113 -12.56 7.57 4.41
C GLY A 113 -13.17 6.30 4.98
N SER A 114 -14.09 6.48 5.92
CA SER A 114 -14.86 5.41 6.54
C SER A 114 -16.35 5.76 6.56
N ARG A 115 -17.16 4.86 7.09
CA ARG A 115 -18.55 5.17 7.45
C ARG A 115 -18.58 6.17 8.59
N SER A 116 -19.66 6.94 8.67
CA SER A 116 -19.87 7.85 9.78
C SER A 116 -19.95 7.10 11.12
N SER A 117 -19.32 7.66 12.16
CA SER A 117 -19.49 7.23 13.56
C SER A 117 -20.42 8.15 14.36
N SER A 118 -20.74 9.35 13.85
CA SER A 118 -21.43 10.40 14.63
C SER A 118 -22.44 11.24 13.82
N SER A 119 -22.26 11.39 12.50
CA SER A 119 -23.21 12.07 11.62
C SER A 119 -24.22 11.12 10.99
N LYS A 120 -25.33 11.67 10.47
CA LYS A 120 -26.36 10.90 9.76
C LYS A 120 -25.88 10.28 8.42
N CYS A 121 -24.84 10.85 7.81
CA CYS A 121 -24.30 10.41 6.52
C CYS A 121 -22.80 10.75 6.45
N GLY A 122 -21.96 9.76 6.18
CA GLY A 122 -20.53 9.90 5.95
C GLY A 122 -20.16 9.88 4.47
N ALA A 123 -18.86 10.02 4.18
CA ALA A 123 -18.33 9.98 2.81
C ALA A 123 -18.59 8.64 2.11
N ALA A 124 -18.53 7.53 2.84
CA ALA A 124 -18.86 6.21 2.32
C ALA A 124 -20.35 6.11 1.94
N ASP A 125 -21.24 6.64 2.79
CA ASP A 125 -22.67 6.43 2.67
C ASP A 125 -23.25 7.19 1.47
N ILE A 126 -22.77 8.41 1.18
CA ILE A 126 -23.16 9.16 -0.03
C ILE A 126 -22.65 8.51 -1.33
N LEU A 127 -21.48 7.88 -1.30
CA LEU A 127 -20.94 7.18 -2.47
C LEU A 127 -21.70 5.88 -2.74
N GLU A 128 -22.13 5.15 -1.71
CA GLU A 128 -23.02 4.00 -1.86
C GLU A 128 -24.39 4.39 -2.38
N ALA A 129 -24.97 5.50 -1.90
CA ALA A 129 -26.21 6.03 -2.44
C ALA A 129 -26.08 6.42 -3.93
N ALA A 130 -24.87 6.83 -4.37
CA ALA A 130 -24.54 7.02 -5.78
C ALA A 130 -24.28 5.71 -6.57
N GLY A 131 -24.48 4.55 -5.93
CA GLY A 131 -24.27 3.22 -6.52
C GLY A 131 -22.81 2.76 -6.52
N CYS A 132 -21.88 3.45 -5.86
CA CYS A 132 -20.48 3.06 -5.88
C CYS A 132 -20.23 1.83 -4.99
N LYS A 133 -19.46 0.87 -5.50
CA LYS A 133 -18.95 -0.25 -4.70
C LYS A 133 -17.77 0.22 -3.86
N LEU A 134 -17.84 0.08 -2.53
CA LEU A 134 -16.78 0.56 -1.62
C LEU A 134 -15.72 -0.49 -1.28
N ASN A 135 -16.08 -1.78 -1.28
CA ASN A 135 -15.18 -2.88 -0.92
C ASN A 135 -14.26 -3.25 -2.09
N LEU A 136 -13.48 -2.27 -2.54
CA LEU A 136 -12.53 -2.40 -3.62
C LEU A 136 -11.18 -2.87 -3.08
N THR A 137 -10.59 -3.87 -3.73
CA THR A 137 -9.21 -4.29 -3.47
C THR A 137 -8.22 -3.21 -3.95
N PRO A 138 -6.96 -3.20 -3.48
CA PRO A 138 -5.93 -2.30 -4.01
C PRO A 138 -5.83 -2.34 -5.56
N GLU A 139 -6.06 -3.51 -6.15
CA GLU A 139 -6.10 -3.76 -7.59
C GLU A 139 -7.17 -2.96 -8.30
N GLN A 140 -8.40 -3.15 -7.82
CA GLN A 140 -9.57 -2.50 -8.37
C GLN A 140 -9.45 -0.99 -8.18
N SER A 141 -9.02 -0.55 -7.00
CA SER A 141 -8.81 0.86 -6.70
C SER A 141 -7.80 1.51 -7.64
N LEU A 142 -6.68 0.85 -7.95
CA LEU A 142 -5.67 1.36 -8.89
C LEU A 142 -6.15 1.40 -10.34
N LYS A 143 -6.87 0.38 -10.79
CA LYS A 143 -7.47 0.37 -12.13
C LYS A 143 -8.44 1.52 -12.32
N ILE A 144 -9.33 1.71 -11.34
CA ILE A 144 -10.31 2.79 -11.38
C ILE A 144 -9.57 4.12 -11.38
N LEU A 145 -8.61 4.32 -10.46
CA LEU A 145 -7.83 5.55 -10.37
C LEU A 145 -7.15 5.91 -11.70
N ASN A 146 -6.53 4.96 -12.38
CA ASN A 146 -5.87 5.19 -13.68
C ASN A 146 -6.85 5.60 -14.79
N GLN A 147 -8.14 5.25 -14.67
CA GLN A 147 -9.16 5.57 -15.67
C GLN A 147 -9.95 6.84 -15.32
N THR A 148 -10.03 7.22 -14.06
CA THR A 148 -10.90 8.31 -13.59
C THR A 148 -10.15 9.49 -12.96
N ASN A 149 -8.89 9.30 -12.56
CA ASN A 149 -8.17 10.19 -11.63
C ASN A 149 -8.84 10.31 -10.24
N TYR A 150 -9.80 9.44 -9.91
CA TYR A 150 -10.52 9.46 -8.65
C TYR A 150 -10.65 8.06 -8.06
N CYS A 151 -10.32 7.91 -6.78
CA CYS A 151 -10.63 6.70 -6.05
C CYS A 151 -10.96 6.97 -4.58
N PHE A 152 -11.97 6.27 -4.07
CA PHE A 152 -12.27 6.23 -2.65
C PHE A 152 -11.61 5.00 -2.01
N ILE A 153 -10.86 5.22 -0.94
CA ILE A 153 -10.17 4.18 -0.17
C ILE A 153 -10.97 3.98 1.11
N PHE A 154 -11.68 2.84 1.16
CA PHE A 154 -12.53 2.51 2.29
C PHE A 154 -11.69 1.94 3.44
N GLY A 155 -11.44 2.76 4.46
CA GLY A 155 -10.53 2.47 5.56
C GLY A 155 -10.63 1.07 6.17
N PRO A 156 -11.82 0.49 6.42
CA PRO A 156 -11.94 -0.87 6.96
C PRO A 156 -11.30 -1.98 6.11
N ILE A 157 -11.19 -1.79 4.79
CA ILE A 157 -10.51 -2.72 3.89
C ILE A 157 -9.00 -2.57 4.00
N TYR A 158 -8.52 -1.32 4.07
CA TYR A 158 -7.10 -1.00 4.03
C TYR A 158 -6.40 -1.04 5.39
N HIS A 159 -7.18 -1.05 6.47
CA HIS A 159 -6.69 -1.18 7.84
C HIS A 159 -7.37 -2.35 8.55
N PRO A 160 -7.16 -3.61 8.11
CA PRO A 160 -7.86 -4.77 8.66
C PRO A 160 -7.61 -4.98 10.16
N ALA A 161 -6.44 -4.55 10.66
CA ALA A 161 -6.08 -4.57 12.06
C ALA A 161 -6.98 -3.68 12.94
N TRP A 162 -7.71 -2.72 12.36
CA TRP A 162 -8.64 -1.88 13.12
C TRP A 162 -9.83 -2.64 13.67
N LYS A 163 -10.15 -3.83 13.16
CA LYS A 163 -11.25 -4.67 13.66
C LYS A 163 -11.12 -5.00 15.16
N TYR A 164 -9.89 -5.04 15.68
CA TYR A 164 -9.62 -5.34 17.09
C TYR A 164 -9.98 -4.19 18.04
N VAL A 165 -10.03 -2.95 17.53
CA VAL A 165 -10.37 -1.76 18.32
C VAL A 165 -11.72 -1.14 17.93
N SER A 166 -12.25 -1.46 16.75
CA SER A 166 -13.43 -0.78 16.20
C SER A 166 -14.71 -1.03 17.01
N THR A 167 -14.97 -2.27 17.41
CA THR A 167 -16.15 -2.62 18.24
C THR A 167 -16.11 -1.90 19.58
N ILE A 168 -14.96 -1.96 20.26
CA ILE A 168 -14.76 -1.32 21.57
C ILE A 168 -14.90 0.19 21.46
N ARG A 169 -14.31 0.81 20.43
CA ARG A 169 -14.46 2.26 20.19
C ARG A 169 -15.91 2.66 19.95
N LYS A 170 -16.67 1.84 19.24
CA LYS A 170 -18.10 2.08 18.98
C LYS A 170 -18.91 2.00 20.27
N GLU A 171 -18.63 1.02 21.13
CA GLU A 171 -19.30 0.85 22.43
C GLU A 171 -18.93 1.97 23.41
N LEU A 172 -17.65 2.37 23.45
CA LEU A 172 -17.18 3.45 24.31
C LEU A 172 -17.83 4.80 23.97
N GLY A 173 -18.10 5.06 22.68
CA GLY A 173 -18.79 6.29 22.24
C GLY A 173 -18.03 7.60 22.53
N ILE A 174 -16.75 7.53 22.93
CA ILE A 174 -15.89 8.68 23.20
C ILE A 174 -14.78 8.82 22.16
N ARG A 175 -14.23 10.03 22.04
CA ARG A 175 -13.06 10.29 21.19
C ARG A 175 -11.83 9.65 21.81
N THR A 176 -11.00 9.03 20.95
CA THR A 176 -9.78 8.33 21.35
C THR A 176 -8.60 8.77 20.49
N ILE A 177 -7.38 8.31 20.81
CA ILE A 177 -6.18 8.49 19.98
C ILE A 177 -6.43 8.19 18.49
N PHE A 178 -7.23 7.15 18.19
CA PHE A 178 -7.56 6.73 16.83
C PHE A 178 -8.37 7.77 16.02
N ASN A 179 -9.12 8.66 16.69
CA ASN A 179 -9.82 9.76 16.02
C ASN A 179 -8.85 10.85 15.56
N VAL A 180 -7.73 11.04 16.27
CA VAL A 180 -6.72 12.04 15.92
C VAL A 180 -5.79 11.51 14.82
N VAL A 181 -5.34 10.26 14.90
CA VAL A 181 -4.38 9.71 13.93
C VAL A 181 -5.03 9.22 12.63
N GLY A 182 -6.34 8.96 12.62
CA GLY A 182 -7.07 8.45 11.44
C GLY A 182 -6.83 9.23 10.14
N PRO A 183 -6.91 10.57 10.15
CA PRO A 183 -6.62 11.39 8.98
C PRO A 183 -5.18 11.30 8.47
N LEU A 184 -4.22 10.83 9.27
CA LEU A 184 -2.79 10.83 8.95
C LEU A 184 -2.31 9.48 8.40
N ILE A 185 -3.05 8.40 8.59
CA ILE A 185 -2.62 7.01 8.31
C ILE A 185 -3.03 6.49 6.93
N SER A 186 -3.21 7.35 5.93
CA SER A 186 -3.52 6.91 4.56
C SER A 186 -2.55 5.82 4.10
N PRO A 187 -3.03 4.74 3.45
CA PRO A 187 -2.20 3.61 2.98
C PRO A 187 -1.30 3.98 1.77
N LEU A 188 -1.32 5.23 1.34
CA LEU A 188 -0.50 5.75 0.26
C LEU A 188 0.87 6.18 0.76
N ASN A 189 1.89 5.90 -0.05
CA ASN A 189 3.27 6.32 0.25
C ASN A 189 3.61 7.69 -0.36
N CYS A 190 2.91 8.11 -1.41
CA CYS A 190 3.20 9.35 -2.13
C CYS A 190 1.97 10.27 -2.16
N ILE A 191 1.80 11.11 -1.14
CA ILE A 191 0.76 12.17 -1.12
C ILE A 191 1.45 13.51 -1.34
N GLY A 192 1.25 14.10 -2.52
CA GLY A 192 1.84 15.40 -2.86
C GLY A 192 1.06 16.57 -2.27
N TYR A 193 -0.27 16.46 -2.25
CA TYR A 193 -1.16 17.53 -1.78
C TYR A 193 -2.10 16.99 -0.72
N ARG A 194 -2.25 17.69 0.41
CA ARG A 194 -3.13 17.19 1.48
C ARG A 194 -3.86 18.29 2.22
N ILE A 195 -5.17 18.10 2.44
CA ILE A 195 -5.95 18.96 3.33
C ILE A 195 -6.45 18.11 4.49
N ILE A 196 -6.17 18.54 5.71
CA ILE A 196 -6.66 17.90 6.93
C ILE A 196 -7.46 18.88 7.77
N GLY A 197 -8.75 18.57 7.92
CA GLY A 197 -9.60 19.19 8.92
C GLY A 197 -9.27 18.70 10.32
N VAL A 198 -9.14 19.62 11.28
CA VAL A 198 -8.99 19.27 12.71
C VAL A 198 -10.09 19.91 13.55
N TYR A 199 -10.72 19.13 14.42
CA TYR A 199 -11.72 19.62 15.36
C TYR A 199 -11.15 20.49 16.50
N ASN A 200 -9.84 20.40 16.76
CA ASN A 200 -9.17 21.10 17.86
C ASN A 200 -7.97 21.88 17.30
N TYR A 201 -7.99 23.19 17.53
CA TYR A 201 -6.96 24.14 17.14
C TYR A 201 -5.54 23.67 17.49
N LYS A 202 -5.36 22.99 18.64
CA LYS A 202 -4.05 22.46 19.08
C LYS A 202 -3.38 21.56 18.03
N PHE A 203 -4.15 20.78 17.29
CA PHE A 203 -3.60 19.84 16.32
C PHE A 203 -3.13 20.51 15.02
N GLY A 204 -3.51 21.77 14.78
CA GLY A 204 -3.16 22.55 13.61
C GLY A 204 -1.69 22.48 13.23
N LYS A 205 -0.88 23.14 14.06
CA LYS A 205 0.57 23.18 13.89
C LYS A 205 1.23 21.81 14.00
N ILE A 206 0.76 20.95 14.91
CA ILE A 206 1.33 19.61 15.11
C ILE A 206 1.18 18.76 13.84
N PHE A 207 0.02 18.81 13.18
CA PHE A 207 -0.21 18.07 11.96
C PHE A 207 0.58 18.65 10.80
N ALA A 208 0.73 19.98 10.71
CA ALA A 208 1.59 20.63 9.72
C ALA A 208 3.04 20.13 9.82
N GLU A 209 3.61 20.10 11.02
CA GLU A 209 4.95 19.55 11.29
C GLU A 209 5.04 18.04 10.96
N VAL A 210 3.98 17.28 11.19
CA VAL A 210 3.94 15.85 10.82
C VAL A 210 3.91 15.67 9.30
N LEU A 211 3.15 16.49 8.57
CA LEU A 211 3.06 16.39 7.11
C LEU A 211 4.36 16.81 6.40
N ILE A 212 5.14 17.73 6.98
CA ILE A 212 6.50 18.07 6.50
C ILE A 212 7.40 16.82 6.55
N ASP A 213 7.46 16.13 7.69
CA ASP A 213 8.27 14.91 7.84
C ASP A 213 7.80 13.76 6.93
N LEU A 214 6.51 13.72 6.61
CA LEU A 214 5.96 12.75 5.65
C LEU A 214 6.26 13.12 4.20
N GLY A 215 6.94 14.23 3.93
CA GLY A 215 7.38 14.65 2.60
C GLY A 215 6.26 15.18 1.71
N VAL A 216 5.17 15.71 2.31
CA VAL A 216 4.07 16.29 1.54
C VAL A 216 4.53 17.61 0.91
N LYS A 217 4.33 17.77 -0.40
CA LYS A 217 4.76 18.97 -1.15
C LYS A 217 4.02 20.22 -0.69
N ARG A 218 2.68 20.16 -0.64
CA ARG A 218 1.83 21.21 -0.07
C ARG A 218 0.72 20.62 0.78
N ALA A 219 0.50 21.21 1.95
CA ALA A 219 -0.60 20.80 2.80
C ALA A 219 -1.33 21.98 3.41
N ALA A 220 -2.56 21.77 3.84
CA ALA A 220 -3.27 22.70 4.68
C ALA A 220 -3.93 21.95 5.83
N ILE A 221 -3.71 22.43 7.05
CA ILE A 221 -4.51 22.03 8.19
C ILE A 221 -5.52 23.14 8.43
N ILE A 222 -6.79 22.77 8.61
CA ILE A 222 -7.88 23.74 8.69
C ILE A 222 -8.70 23.53 9.97
N HIS A 223 -9.08 24.63 10.62
CA HIS A 223 -9.95 24.64 11.79
C HIS A 223 -10.83 25.89 11.78
N ALA A 224 -12.14 25.72 11.71
CA ALA A 224 -13.07 26.83 11.72
C ALA A 224 -13.41 27.27 13.15
N HIS A 225 -13.67 28.57 13.32
CA HIS A 225 -13.98 29.16 14.63
C HIS A 225 -15.32 28.71 15.21
N ASP A 226 -16.22 28.20 14.36
CA ASP A 226 -17.46 27.52 14.75
C ASP A 226 -17.25 26.03 15.11
N GLY A 227 -16.01 25.55 15.05
CA GLY A 227 -15.62 24.18 15.40
C GLY A 227 -15.64 23.18 14.24
N MET A 228 -15.99 23.61 13.02
CA MET A 228 -15.93 22.75 11.83
C MET A 228 -14.48 22.37 11.50
N ASP A 229 -14.33 21.17 10.94
CA ASP A 229 -13.07 20.70 10.36
C ASP A 229 -13.03 20.91 8.83
N GLU A 230 -13.80 21.88 8.33
CA GLU A 230 -13.86 22.32 6.93
C GLU A 230 -13.75 23.86 6.83
N ILE A 231 -13.61 24.40 5.60
CA ILE A 231 -13.72 25.86 5.40
C ILE A 231 -15.18 26.26 5.66
N SER A 232 -15.42 27.04 6.71
CA SER A 232 -16.77 27.41 7.14
C SER A 232 -17.44 28.38 6.17
N CYS A 233 -18.75 28.22 5.99
CA CYS A 233 -19.60 29.18 5.30
C CYS A 233 -20.17 30.28 6.21
N TYR A 234 -19.94 30.17 7.52
CA TYR A 234 -20.53 31.05 8.53
C TYR A 234 -19.49 31.88 9.25
N GLU A 235 -18.41 31.26 9.70
CA GLU A 235 -17.34 31.86 10.51
C GLU A 235 -16.00 31.91 9.77
N LYS A 236 -14.99 32.53 10.41
CA LYS A 236 -13.60 32.44 9.92
C LYS A 236 -13.03 31.03 10.07
N THR A 237 -12.12 30.67 9.18
CA THR A 237 -11.34 29.43 9.24
C THR A 237 -9.86 29.72 9.31
N HIS A 238 -9.22 29.22 10.37
CA HIS A 238 -7.78 29.31 10.54
C HIS A 238 -7.07 28.20 9.76
N ILE A 239 -5.98 28.56 9.09
CA ILE A 239 -5.25 27.70 8.17
C ILE A 239 -3.77 27.65 8.57
N TRP A 240 -3.23 26.44 8.75
CA TRP A 240 -1.79 26.19 8.75
C TRP A 240 -1.39 25.63 7.38
N PHE A 241 -0.83 26.47 6.53
CA PHE A 241 -0.46 26.15 5.17
C PHE A 241 1.01 25.77 5.06
N VAL A 242 1.27 24.51 4.68
CA VAL A 242 2.60 23.98 4.40
C VAL A 242 2.93 24.17 2.92
N ASP A 243 3.99 24.91 2.62
CA ASP A 243 4.58 25.01 1.28
C ASP A 243 6.10 25.11 1.41
N ASN A 244 6.84 24.32 0.63
CA ASN A 244 8.31 24.25 0.68
C ASN A 244 8.87 24.05 2.11
N ASN A 245 8.28 23.14 2.89
CA ASN A 245 8.62 22.86 4.28
C ASN A 245 8.50 24.06 5.24
N GLN A 246 7.79 25.12 4.84
CA GLN A 246 7.46 26.26 5.69
C GLN A 246 5.97 26.24 6.04
N ILE A 247 5.65 26.62 7.28
CA ILE A 247 4.28 26.75 7.77
C ILE A 247 3.93 28.23 7.78
N ASN A 248 2.94 28.61 6.97
CA ASN A 248 2.34 29.94 6.96
C ASN A 248 0.94 29.87 7.58
N GLU A 249 0.62 30.81 8.46
CA GLU A 249 -0.66 30.83 9.17
C GLU A 249 -1.49 32.04 8.74
N PHE A 250 -2.77 31.81 8.45
CA PHE A 250 -3.71 32.88 8.09
C PHE A 250 -5.16 32.45 8.31
N ASP A 251 -6.06 33.43 8.39
CA ASP A 251 -7.49 33.19 8.44
C ASP A 251 -8.11 33.42 7.06
N LEU A 252 -9.14 32.64 6.74
CA LEU A 252 -10.02 32.84 5.59
C LEU A 252 -11.45 33.05 6.05
N SER A 253 -12.20 33.84 5.29
CA SER A 253 -13.65 33.95 5.40
C SER A 253 -14.34 33.76 4.05
N PRO A 254 -15.67 33.53 4.03
CA PRO A 254 -16.40 33.36 2.77
C PRO A 254 -16.20 34.51 1.77
N GLU A 255 -16.03 35.73 2.27
CA GLU A 255 -15.80 36.93 1.46
C GLU A 255 -14.47 36.90 0.68
N ASP A 256 -13.44 36.20 1.17
CA ASP A 256 -12.17 36.03 0.47
C ASP A 256 -12.33 35.22 -0.83
N PHE A 257 -13.35 34.35 -0.87
CA PHE A 257 -13.77 33.61 -2.05
C PHE A 257 -14.75 34.42 -2.94
N GLY A 258 -15.23 35.57 -2.47
CA GLY A 258 -16.28 36.35 -3.12
C GLY A 258 -17.68 35.72 -2.97
N LEU A 259 -17.91 34.93 -1.90
CA LEU A 259 -19.17 34.28 -1.60
C LEU A 259 -19.82 34.87 -0.33
N PRO A 260 -21.15 34.83 -0.22
CA PRO A 260 -21.84 35.30 0.98
C PRO A 260 -21.67 34.30 2.14
N ARG A 261 -21.89 34.79 3.36
CA ARG A 261 -22.07 33.92 4.53
C ARG A 261 -23.43 33.23 4.47
N HIS A 262 -23.47 32.01 5.00
CA HIS A 262 -24.66 31.20 5.14
C HIS A 262 -24.78 30.69 6.57
N ASP A 263 -26.01 30.60 7.08
CA ASP A 263 -26.26 30.01 8.40
C ASP A 263 -25.92 28.52 8.39
N LEU A 264 -25.37 28.01 9.51
CA LEU A 264 -25.05 26.59 9.66
C LEU A 264 -26.26 25.67 9.41
N SER A 265 -27.47 26.14 9.71
CA SER A 265 -28.70 25.39 9.42
C SER A 265 -28.96 25.16 7.94
N SER A 266 -28.51 26.07 7.06
CA SER A 266 -28.72 25.96 5.62
C SER A 266 -27.78 24.98 4.93
N ILE A 267 -26.69 24.57 5.58
CA ILE A 267 -25.75 23.57 5.06
C ILE A 267 -25.88 22.19 5.73
N ARG A 268 -26.96 21.99 6.50
CA ARG A 268 -27.22 20.69 7.15
C ARG A 268 -27.32 19.55 6.15
N GLY A 269 -26.76 18.41 6.54
CA GLY A 269 -26.93 17.14 5.86
C GLY A 269 -28.21 16.42 6.28
N GLY A 270 -28.59 15.44 5.47
CA GLY A 270 -29.73 14.55 5.68
C GLY A 270 -29.32 13.08 5.77
N THR A 271 -30.23 12.20 5.38
CA THR A 271 -29.96 10.77 5.16
C THR A 271 -29.01 10.58 3.96
N PRO A 272 -28.43 9.38 3.76
CA PRO A 272 -27.63 9.09 2.57
C PRO A 272 -28.32 9.45 1.25
N ASP A 273 -29.60 9.10 1.08
CA ASP A 273 -30.37 9.43 -0.13
C ASP A 273 -30.58 10.93 -0.30
N GLN A 274 -30.91 11.66 0.78
CA GLN A 274 -31.08 13.12 0.74
C GLN A 274 -29.78 13.84 0.41
N ASN A 275 -28.65 13.36 0.95
CA ASN A 275 -27.33 13.92 0.64
C ASN A 275 -26.94 13.61 -0.81
N TYR A 276 -27.25 12.42 -1.32
CA TYR A 276 -27.00 12.10 -2.71
C TYR A 276 -27.86 12.96 -3.66
N GLU A 277 -29.15 13.15 -3.35
CA GLU A 277 -30.01 14.07 -4.10
C GLU A 277 -29.44 15.49 -4.10
N THR A 278 -29.03 15.99 -2.93
CA THR A 278 -28.38 17.31 -2.79
C THR A 278 -27.10 17.40 -3.62
N LEU A 279 -26.27 16.36 -3.63
CA LEU A 279 -25.06 16.29 -4.46
C LEU A 279 -25.39 16.41 -5.95
N LEU A 280 -26.42 15.70 -6.43
CA LEU A 280 -26.85 15.80 -7.82
C LEU A 280 -27.35 17.20 -8.18
N ARG A 281 -28.12 17.85 -7.28
CA ARG A 281 -28.59 19.22 -7.45
C ARG A 281 -27.43 20.21 -7.57
N ILE A 282 -26.41 20.08 -6.70
CA ILE A 282 -25.16 20.85 -6.78
C ILE A 282 -24.46 20.61 -8.12
N PHE A 283 -24.31 19.35 -8.54
CA PHE A 283 -23.64 19.02 -9.81
C PHE A 283 -24.44 19.40 -11.06
N ASN A 284 -25.76 19.63 -10.93
CA ASN A 284 -26.58 20.23 -11.98
C ASN A 284 -26.53 21.77 -11.97
N GLY A 285 -25.77 22.38 -11.04
CA GLY A 285 -25.57 23.83 -10.97
C GLY A 285 -26.67 24.60 -10.26
N GLU A 286 -27.50 23.94 -9.43
CA GLU A 286 -28.48 24.66 -8.61
C GLU A 286 -27.81 25.60 -7.61
N ASN A 287 -28.40 26.77 -7.40
CA ASN A 287 -27.89 27.78 -6.48
C ASN A 287 -28.44 27.54 -5.06
N LEU A 288 -27.67 26.83 -4.23
CA LEU A 288 -28.00 26.46 -2.85
C LEU A 288 -26.89 26.96 -1.91
N ALA A 289 -27.18 27.11 -0.62
CA ALA A 289 -26.15 27.39 0.39
C ALA A 289 -25.07 26.29 0.40
N GLN A 290 -25.47 25.02 0.21
CA GLN A 290 -24.55 23.89 0.05
C GLN A 290 -23.67 24.02 -1.21
N THR A 291 -24.16 24.66 -2.29
CA THR A 291 -23.37 24.88 -3.51
C THR A 291 -22.21 25.82 -3.20
N ASP A 292 -22.47 26.95 -2.53
CA ASP A 292 -21.40 27.88 -2.11
C ASP A 292 -20.42 27.21 -1.14
N PHE A 293 -20.93 26.43 -0.18
CA PHE A 293 -20.11 25.66 0.76
C PHE A 293 -19.15 24.68 0.05
N VAL A 294 -19.65 23.95 -0.95
CA VAL A 294 -18.85 23.06 -1.80
C VAL A 294 -17.87 23.84 -2.67
N LEU A 295 -18.27 24.98 -3.24
CA LEU A 295 -17.40 25.81 -4.08
C LEU A 295 -16.21 26.34 -3.28
N MET A 296 -16.40 26.86 -2.06
CA MET A 296 -15.29 27.36 -1.23
C MET A 296 -14.27 26.27 -0.93
N ASN A 297 -14.71 25.11 -0.43
CA ASN A 297 -13.82 24.00 -0.10
C ASN A 297 -13.13 23.43 -1.35
N SER A 298 -13.82 23.39 -2.49
CA SER A 298 -13.23 22.98 -3.78
C SER A 298 -12.20 24.00 -4.28
N ALA A 299 -12.50 25.29 -4.21
CA ALA A 299 -11.60 26.36 -4.63
C ALA A 299 -10.31 26.38 -3.81
N PHE A 300 -10.44 26.23 -2.49
CA PHE A 300 -9.30 26.08 -1.59
C PHE A 300 -8.43 24.88 -2.02
N ALA A 301 -9.05 23.71 -2.21
CA ALA A 301 -8.36 22.51 -2.67
C ALA A 301 -7.68 22.65 -4.04
N LEU A 302 -8.32 23.30 -5.00
CA LEU A 302 -7.76 23.58 -6.33
C LEU A 302 -6.51 24.45 -6.25
N VAL A 303 -6.43 25.39 -5.32
CA VAL A 303 -5.22 26.20 -5.11
C VAL A 303 -4.13 25.39 -4.40
N VAL A 304 -4.47 24.59 -3.38
CA VAL A 304 -3.49 23.72 -2.69
C VAL A 304 -2.79 22.78 -3.68
N CYS A 305 -3.53 22.21 -4.63
CA CYS A 305 -2.97 21.35 -5.68
C CYS A 305 -2.50 22.08 -6.96
N GLU A 306 -2.35 23.42 -6.91
CA GLU A 306 -1.79 24.24 -7.99
C GLU A 306 -2.61 24.23 -9.31
N LYS A 307 -3.89 23.88 -9.24
CA LYS A 307 -4.83 23.94 -10.37
C LYS A 307 -5.44 25.34 -10.56
N ALA A 308 -5.37 26.19 -9.54
CA ALA A 308 -5.76 27.60 -9.59
C ALA A 308 -4.73 28.47 -8.85
N LYS A 309 -4.56 29.74 -9.25
CA LYS A 309 -3.54 30.62 -8.65
C LYS A 309 -4.03 31.33 -7.39
N ASN A 310 -5.33 31.49 -7.23
CA ASN A 310 -5.96 32.16 -6.10
C ASN A 310 -7.40 31.67 -5.90
N TRP A 311 -8.00 32.03 -4.77
CA TRP A 311 -9.34 31.56 -4.36
C TRP A 311 -10.43 31.89 -5.38
N LYS A 312 -10.41 33.10 -5.96
CA LYS A 312 -11.41 33.54 -6.96
C LYS A 312 -11.31 32.74 -8.25
N GLU A 313 -10.10 32.47 -8.73
CA GLU A 313 -9.86 31.58 -9.86
C GLU A 313 -10.31 30.14 -9.54
N GLY A 314 -10.05 29.66 -8.32
CA GLY A 314 -10.52 28.37 -7.83
C GLY A 314 -12.04 28.24 -7.84
N ILE A 315 -12.76 29.30 -7.43
CA ILE A 315 -14.23 29.36 -7.48
C ILE A 315 -14.72 29.28 -8.92
N GLN A 316 -14.12 30.06 -9.82
CA GLN A 316 -14.52 30.05 -11.23
C GLN A 316 -14.28 28.67 -11.86
N LEU A 317 -13.12 28.06 -11.63
CA LEU A 317 -12.79 26.72 -12.13
C LEU A 317 -13.75 25.66 -11.59
N ALA A 318 -14.09 25.71 -10.30
CA ALA A 318 -15.05 24.79 -9.70
C ALA A 318 -16.46 24.96 -10.32
N LYS A 319 -16.90 26.20 -10.55
CA LYS A 319 -18.17 26.50 -11.26
C LYS A 319 -18.16 25.96 -12.68
N ASP A 320 -17.08 26.17 -13.43
CA ASP A 320 -16.95 25.70 -14.82
C ASP A 320 -17.00 24.17 -14.90
N ILE A 321 -16.39 23.46 -13.95
CA ILE A 321 -16.42 22.00 -13.84
C ILE A 321 -17.84 21.48 -13.56
N ILE A 322 -18.58 22.16 -12.69
CA ILE A 322 -19.99 21.82 -12.40
C ILE A 322 -20.84 22.07 -13.64
N GLN A 323 -20.77 23.28 -14.23
CA GLN A 323 -21.60 23.70 -15.37
C GLN A 323 -21.33 22.86 -16.62
N SER A 324 -20.09 22.44 -16.86
CA SER A 324 -19.74 21.55 -17.96
C SER A 324 -20.20 20.10 -17.76
N GLY A 325 -20.73 19.75 -16.59
CA GLY A 325 -21.17 18.39 -16.26
C GLY A 325 -20.04 17.41 -15.95
N LYS A 326 -18.78 17.85 -15.95
CA LYS A 326 -17.60 16.98 -15.75
C LYS A 326 -17.63 16.28 -14.38
N ALA A 327 -18.04 16.99 -13.33
CA ALA A 327 -18.13 16.40 -11.98
C ALA A 327 -19.16 15.25 -11.95
N LYS A 328 -20.34 15.46 -12.55
CA LYS A 328 -21.39 14.45 -12.66
C LYS A 328 -20.94 13.25 -13.48
N GLN A 329 -20.36 13.49 -14.66
CA GLN A 329 -19.83 12.44 -15.53
C GLN A 329 -18.73 11.61 -14.83
N LEU A 330 -17.87 12.25 -14.03
CA LEU A 330 -16.86 11.56 -13.25
C LEU A 330 -17.49 10.63 -12.20
N LEU A 331 -18.50 11.11 -11.45
CA LEU A 331 -19.21 10.29 -10.47
C LEU A 331 -19.89 9.08 -11.13
N GLU A 332 -20.60 9.30 -12.24
CA GLU A 332 -21.26 8.24 -13.02
C GLU A 332 -20.24 7.21 -13.55
N LYS A 333 -19.11 7.69 -14.10
CA LYS A 333 -18.02 6.82 -14.57
C LYS A 333 -17.41 6.01 -13.43
N TYR A 334 -17.12 6.65 -12.29
CA TYR A 334 -16.58 5.99 -11.11
C TYR A 334 -17.55 4.93 -10.57
N SER A 335 -18.83 5.28 -10.43
CA SER A 335 -19.89 4.36 -9.98
C SER A 335 -19.97 3.13 -10.88
N LYS A 336 -20.09 3.32 -12.20
CA LYS A 336 -20.12 2.23 -13.18
C LYS A 336 -18.88 1.34 -13.11
N LEU A 337 -17.68 1.93 -13.11
CA LEU A 337 -16.44 1.17 -13.04
C LEU A 337 -16.34 0.40 -11.72
N SER A 338 -16.66 1.01 -10.59
CA SER A 338 -16.61 0.33 -9.28
C SER A 338 -17.50 -0.93 -9.23
N GLN A 339 -18.60 -0.95 -9.95
CA GLN A 339 -19.51 -2.11 -10.04
C GLN A 339 -19.01 -3.19 -11.00
N THR A 340 -18.44 -2.80 -12.15
CA THR A 340 -18.08 -3.74 -13.23
C THR A 340 -16.62 -4.19 -13.19
N ILE A 341 -15.78 -3.53 -12.40
CA ILE A 341 -14.37 -3.88 -12.27
C ILE A 341 -14.26 -5.32 -11.72
N SER A 342 -13.65 -6.20 -12.50
CA SER A 342 -13.33 -7.57 -12.09
C SER A 342 -11.84 -7.72 -11.80
N ASP A 343 -11.52 -8.76 -11.03
CA ASP A 343 -10.16 -9.14 -10.62
C ASP A 343 -9.34 -9.76 -11.77
N ASN A 344 -9.58 -9.34 -13.02
CA ASN A 344 -8.85 -9.84 -14.18
C ASN A 344 -7.44 -9.23 -14.34
N THR A 345 -6.90 -8.59 -13.29
CA THR A 345 -5.52 -8.09 -13.34
C THR A 345 -4.98 -8.11 -11.93
N VAL A 346 -4.21 -9.16 -11.68
CA VAL A 346 -3.51 -9.45 -10.44
C VAL A 346 -2.55 -8.29 -10.13
N ILE A 347 -2.71 -7.64 -8.98
CA ILE A 347 -1.59 -7.01 -8.31
C ILE A 347 -0.91 -8.13 -7.55
N TYR A 348 0.22 -8.47 -8.13
CA TYR A 348 1.24 -9.25 -7.49
C TYR A 348 1.50 -8.68 -6.10
N PRO A 349 1.52 -9.51 -5.04
CA PRO A 349 2.04 -9.05 -3.76
C PRO A 349 3.38 -8.40 -4.05
N LEU A 350 3.48 -7.11 -3.75
CA LEU A 350 4.76 -6.44 -3.77
C LEU A 350 5.61 -7.26 -2.82
N ILE A 351 6.61 -7.88 -3.41
CA ILE A 351 7.91 -8.02 -2.79
C ILE A 351 8.12 -6.76 -1.93
N PRO A 352 8.29 -6.90 -0.60
CA PRO A 352 8.54 -5.76 0.27
C PRO A 352 9.59 -4.87 -0.38
N SER A 353 9.38 -3.56 -0.29
CA SER A 353 10.34 -2.51 -0.71
C SER A 353 11.77 -2.99 -0.51
N ILE A 354 12.69 -2.67 -1.42
CA ILE A 354 14.13 -2.91 -1.29
C ILE A 354 14.58 -2.30 0.06
N ASN A 355 14.47 -3.10 1.11
CA ASN A 355 14.70 -2.71 2.47
C ASN A 355 15.72 -3.71 2.96
N HIS A 356 16.99 -3.33 2.83
CA HIS A 356 18.15 -4.10 3.24
C HIS A 356 18.28 -4.19 4.77
N SER A 357 17.16 -4.19 5.49
CA SER A 357 17.07 -4.38 6.94
C SER A 357 16.52 -5.76 7.30
N HIS A 358 16.15 -6.59 6.31
CA HIS A 358 15.70 -7.96 6.50
C HIS A 358 16.64 -8.95 5.79
N PRO A 359 16.88 -10.13 6.38
CA PRO A 359 17.71 -11.15 5.74
C PRO A 359 17.14 -11.54 4.38
N PRO A 360 17.99 -11.87 3.38
CA PRO A 360 17.52 -12.17 2.03
C PRO A 360 16.50 -13.32 2.00
N TYR A 361 15.60 -13.28 1.02
CA TYR A 361 14.68 -14.38 0.76
C TYR A 361 15.45 -15.61 0.29
N VAL A 362 15.10 -16.78 0.80
CA VAL A 362 15.73 -18.06 0.47
C VAL A 362 14.81 -18.89 -0.40
N LYS A 363 15.22 -19.10 -1.65
CA LYS A 363 14.54 -19.99 -2.60
C LYS A 363 15.32 -21.28 -2.77
N ILE A 364 14.64 -22.41 -2.64
CA ILE A 364 15.20 -23.74 -2.95
C ILE A 364 14.50 -24.27 -4.21
N CYS A 365 15.26 -24.46 -5.28
CA CYS A 365 14.74 -24.79 -6.60
C CYS A 365 14.94 -26.27 -6.99
N GLY A 366 14.01 -26.78 -7.78
CA GLY A 366 14.01 -28.17 -8.26
C GLY A 366 13.58 -29.17 -7.19
N ILE A 367 12.62 -28.79 -6.35
CA ILE A 367 12.01 -29.69 -5.36
C ILE A 367 11.08 -30.67 -6.09
N ARG A 368 11.14 -31.96 -5.72
CA ARG A 368 10.42 -33.05 -6.40
C ARG A 368 9.70 -34.01 -5.45
N ASP A 369 9.91 -33.84 -4.15
CA ASP A 369 9.36 -34.71 -3.10
C ASP A 369 8.88 -33.87 -1.91
N ILE A 370 7.92 -34.43 -1.17
CA ILE A 370 7.27 -33.78 -0.03
C ILE A 370 8.26 -33.55 1.11
N GLU A 371 9.15 -34.51 1.38
CA GLU A 371 10.08 -34.43 2.51
C GLU A 371 11.03 -33.24 2.39
N SER A 372 11.55 -33.00 1.19
CA SER A 372 12.38 -31.84 0.88
C SER A 372 11.58 -30.55 0.96
N ALA A 373 10.34 -30.52 0.45
CA ALA A 373 9.48 -29.35 0.53
C ALA A 373 9.16 -28.94 1.98
N LEU A 374 8.80 -29.92 2.82
CA LEU A 374 8.58 -29.71 4.25
C LEU A 374 9.86 -29.29 4.98
N CYS A 375 11.03 -29.80 4.56
CA CYS A 375 12.31 -29.35 5.11
C CYS A 375 12.54 -27.86 4.85
N VAL A 376 12.24 -27.36 3.64
CA VAL A 376 12.32 -25.91 3.36
C VAL A 376 11.35 -25.13 4.25
N ALA A 377 10.08 -25.51 4.28
CA ALA A 377 9.04 -24.81 5.04
C ALA A 377 9.36 -24.74 6.54
N ASN A 378 9.74 -25.87 7.14
CA ASN A 378 9.99 -25.98 8.58
C ASN A 378 11.28 -25.29 9.05
N ASN A 379 12.20 -24.95 8.13
CA ASN A 379 13.45 -24.28 8.46
C ASN A 379 13.45 -22.79 8.04
N GLY A 380 12.30 -22.24 7.66
CA GLY A 380 12.15 -20.81 7.32
C GLY A 380 12.65 -20.44 5.93
N GLY A 381 12.64 -21.39 4.99
CA GLY A 381 12.84 -21.08 3.58
C GLY A 381 11.60 -20.39 3.00
N ASP A 382 11.80 -19.31 2.25
CA ASP A 382 10.72 -18.42 1.85
C ASP A 382 10.05 -18.83 0.52
N MET A 383 10.75 -19.58 -0.33
CA MET A 383 10.25 -19.98 -1.64
C MET A 383 10.67 -21.39 -2.06
N LEU A 384 9.76 -22.07 -2.78
CA LEU A 384 9.94 -23.40 -3.35
C LEU A 384 9.87 -23.33 -4.89
N GLY A 385 10.92 -23.76 -5.58
CA GLY A 385 10.94 -23.84 -7.04
C GLY A 385 10.52 -25.22 -7.56
N LEU A 386 9.42 -25.26 -8.31
CA LEU A 386 8.90 -26.46 -9.01
C LEU A 386 9.15 -26.30 -10.52
N ILE A 387 9.91 -27.22 -11.12
CA ILE A 387 10.37 -27.07 -12.50
C ILE A 387 9.47 -27.81 -13.48
N PHE A 388 8.79 -27.06 -14.36
CA PHE A 388 7.94 -27.60 -15.43
C PHE A 388 8.63 -27.58 -16.80
N ALA A 389 9.76 -26.88 -16.94
CA ALA A 389 10.56 -26.82 -18.17
C ALA A 389 10.88 -28.23 -18.71
N ALA A 390 10.56 -28.46 -19.99
CA ALA A 390 10.56 -29.80 -20.59
C ALA A 390 11.93 -30.49 -20.59
N ASN A 391 13.00 -29.71 -20.79
CA ASN A 391 14.36 -30.24 -20.94
C ASN A 391 15.14 -30.33 -19.61
N SER A 392 14.52 -30.00 -18.48
CA SER A 392 15.22 -30.02 -17.19
C SER A 392 15.29 -31.43 -16.61
N LYS A 393 16.48 -31.86 -16.17
CA LYS A 393 16.64 -33.10 -15.38
C LYS A 393 15.82 -33.10 -14.07
N ARG A 394 15.43 -31.91 -13.60
CA ARG A 394 14.66 -31.69 -12.36
C ARG A 394 13.16 -31.50 -12.62
N LYS A 395 12.67 -31.79 -13.83
CA LYS A 395 11.26 -31.65 -14.18
C LYS A 395 10.35 -32.44 -13.22
N ILE A 396 9.28 -31.81 -12.78
CA ILE A 396 8.23 -32.39 -11.94
C ILE A 396 6.94 -32.61 -12.75
N THR A 397 6.14 -33.61 -12.38
CA THR A 397 4.79 -33.80 -12.93
C THR A 397 3.75 -32.93 -12.21
N LEU A 398 2.61 -32.68 -12.85
CA LEU A 398 1.48 -31.96 -12.22
C LEU A 398 1.00 -32.63 -10.94
N GLU A 399 0.89 -33.95 -10.94
CA GLU A 399 0.47 -34.73 -9.77
C GLU A 399 1.44 -34.57 -8.59
N GLN A 400 2.75 -34.69 -8.85
CA GLN A 400 3.76 -34.48 -7.82
C GLN A 400 3.72 -33.04 -7.27
N ALA A 401 3.56 -32.04 -8.14
CA ALA A 401 3.47 -30.65 -7.74
C ALA A 401 2.25 -30.38 -6.84
N LYS A 402 1.07 -30.89 -7.20
CA LYS A 402 -0.17 -30.75 -6.40
C LYS A 402 -0.03 -31.35 -5.01
N LEU A 403 0.59 -32.54 -4.90
CA LEU A 403 0.84 -33.19 -3.60
C LEU A 403 1.77 -32.36 -2.72
N ILE A 404 2.87 -31.85 -3.27
CA ILE A 404 3.80 -30.99 -2.54
C ILE A 404 3.12 -29.72 -2.05
N VAL A 405 2.41 -29.02 -2.93
CA VAL A 405 1.73 -27.76 -2.59
C VAL A 405 0.69 -27.99 -1.49
N THR A 406 -0.08 -29.07 -1.59
CA THR A 406 -1.08 -29.45 -0.57
C THR A 406 -0.46 -29.60 0.82
N GLU A 407 0.69 -30.28 0.93
CA GLU A 407 1.34 -30.48 2.22
C GLU A 407 2.00 -29.19 2.75
N VAL A 408 2.64 -28.42 1.87
CA VAL A 408 3.27 -27.14 2.25
C VAL A 408 2.23 -26.12 2.71
N HIS A 409 1.03 -26.12 2.14
CA HIS A 409 -0.08 -25.24 2.55
C HIS A 409 -0.58 -25.52 3.98
N ARG A 410 -0.25 -26.67 4.57
CA ARG A 410 -0.59 -27.01 5.96
C ARG A 410 0.48 -26.57 6.96
N CYS A 411 1.66 -26.14 6.51
CA CYS A 411 2.72 -25.68 7.38
C CYS A 411 2.38 -24.31 8.00
N GLN A 412 2.83 -24.08 9.24
CA GLN A 412 2.68 -22.79 9.91
C GLN A 412 3.41 -21.66 9.16
N HIS A 413 4.57 -21.97 8.58
CA HIS A 413 5.26 -21.13 7.61
C HIS A 413 5.01 -21.71 6.22
N ARG A 414 4.34 -20.96 5.35
CA ARG A 414 4.03 -21.35 3.96
C ARG A 414 5.02 -20.65 3.01
N PRO A 415 6.05 -21.33 2.50
CA PRO A 415 6.86 -20.85 1.38
C PRO A 415 5.99 -20.52 0.17
N LEU A 416 6.38 -19.49 -0.58
CA LEU A 416 5.77 -19.17 -1.86
C LEU A 416 6.16 -20.22 -2.92
N ILE A 417 5.19 -20.61 -3.74
CA ILE A 417 5.38 -21.60 -4.79
C ILE A 417 5.79 -20.90 -6.09
N VAL A 418 6.99 -21.20 -6.58
CA VAL A 418 7.55 -20.66 -7.81
C VAL A 418 7.54 -21.73 -8.90
N GLY A 419 6.72 -21.56 -9.93
CA GLY A 419 6.73 -22.40 -11.11
C GLY A 419 7.81 -21.97 -12.09
N VAL A 420 8.70 -22.87 -12.47
CA VAL A 420 9.81 -22.59 -13.39
C VAL A 420 9.50 -23.13 -14.78
N PHE A 421 9.48 -22.22 -15.77
CA PHE A 421 9.11 -22.49 -17.15
C PHE A 421 10.23 -22.06 -18.11
N ALA A 422 10.30 -22.72 -19.27
CA ALA A 422 11.18 -22.39 -20.38
C ALA A 422 10.50 -22.79 -21.70
N ASN A 423 10.14 -21.78 -22.49
CA ASN A 423 9.57 -21.83 -23.84
C ASN A 423 8.19 -22.54 -23.93
N GLN A 424 7.42 -22.60 -22.85
CA GLN A 424 6.00 -23.01 -22.90
C GLN A 424 5.10 -21.87 -23.37
N THR A 425 3.91 -22.22 -23.88
CA THR A 425 2.91 -21.23 -24.29
C THR A 425 2.27 -20.52 -23.09
N VAL A 426 1.68 -19.34 -23.31
CA VAL A 426 0.94 -18.59 -22.28
C VAL A 426 -0.14 -19.48 -21.66
N GLU A 427 -0.87 -20.20 -22.51
CA GLU A 427 -2.00 -21.03 -22.15
C GLU A 427 -1.56 -22.19 -21.26
N GLU A 428 -0.47 -22.87 -21.63
CA GLU A 428 0.13 -23.95 -20.84
C GLU A 428 0.59 -23.45 -19.46
N ILE A 429 1.31 -22.32 -19.41
CA ILE A 429 1.79 -21.75 -18.15
C ILE A 429 0.60 -21.40 -17.25
N ASN A 430 -0.39 -20.68 -17.77
CA ASN A 430 -1.55 -20.25 -17.01
C ASN A 430 -2.43 -21.43 -16.53
N ASP A 431 -2.52 -22.51 -17.30
CA ASP A 431 -3.23 -23.72 -16.89
C ASP A 431 -2.51 -24.42 -15.72
N ILE A 432 -1.19 -24.64 -15.84
CA ILE A 432 -0.37 -25.22 -14.77
C ILE A 432 -0.46 -24.37 -13.50
N VAL A 433 -0.38 -23.04 -13.65
CA VAL A 433 -0.47 -22.09 -12.53
C VAL A 433 -1.78 -22.22 -11.76
N LYS A 434 -2.92 -22.38 -12.44
CA LYS A 434 -4.22 -22.58 -11.78
C LYS A 434 -4.31 -23.93 -11.10
N GLN A 435 -3.85 -24.98 -11.76
CA GLN A 435 -3.97 -26.34 -11.26
C GLN A 435 -3.08 -26.63 -10.04
N VAL A 436 -1.92 -25.98 -9.96
CA VAL A 436 -0.91 -26.20 -8.92
C VAL A 436 -0.96 -25.10 -7.85
N GLU A 437 -1.76 -24.05 -8.03
CA GLU A 437 -1.82 -22.87 -7.15
C GLU A 437 -0.46 -22.15 -7.02
N ILE A 438 0.21 -21.93 -8.16
CA ILE A 438 1.51 -21.26 -8.21
C ILE A 438 1.38 -19.77 -7.79
N ASP A 439 2.31 -19.31 -6.95
CA ASP A 439 2.37 -17.92 -6.49
C ASP A 439 3.19 -17.03 -7.43
N TYR A 440 4.30 -17.53 -8.01
CA TYR A 440 5.19 -16.81 -8.95
C TYR A 440 5.57 -17.66 -10.16
N ILE A 441 5.71 -17.04 -11.32
CA ILE A 441 6.20 -17.66 -12.56
C ILE A 441 7.65 -17.23 -12.78
N GLN A 442 8.57 -18.17 -12.92
CA GLN A 442 9.95 -17.89 -13.27
C GLN A 442 10.23 -18.34 -14.71
N LEU A 443 10.58 -17.38 -15.58
CA LEU A 443 10.90 -17.64 -16.99
C LEU A 443 12.41 -17.75 -17.18
N HIS A 444 12.89 -18.90 -17.67
CA HIS A 444 14.29 -19.17 -18.02
C HIS A 444 14.53 -19.38 -19.52
N GLY A 445 13.48 -19.34 -20.33
CA GLY A 445 13.61 -19.51 -21.77
C GLY A 445 14.01 -18.22 -22.50
N ASN A 446 13.75 -18.26 -23.81
CA ASN A 446 13.94 -17.15 -24.73
C ASN A 446 12.61 -16.43 -25.01
N GLU A 447 11.65 -16.51 -24.07
CA GLU A 447 10.32 -15.96 -24.27
C GLU A 447 10.39 -14.43 -24.45
N GLY A 448 9.64 -13.93 -25.45
CA GLY A 448 9.55 -12.50 -25.75
C GLY A 448 8.71 -11.72 -24.72
N PHE A 449 8.77 -10.39 -24.78
CA PHE A 449 8.07 -9.51 -23.82
C PHE A 449 6.54 -9.64 -23.84
N ASP A 450 5.96 -10.10 -24.95
CA ASP A 450 4.51 -10.17 -25.14
C ASP A 450 3.83 -11.23 -24.26
N ILE A 451 4.57 -12.28 -23.84
CA ILE A 451 4.03 -13.34 -22.98
C ILE A 451 3.66 -12.81 -21.60
N VAL A 452 4.48 -11.93 -21.01
CA VAL A 452 4.36 -11.55 -19.59
C VAL A 452 3.10 -10.77 -19.31
N THR A 453 2.66 -9.93 -20.25
CA THR A 453 1.39 -9.20 -20.13
C THR A 453 0.15 -10.11 -20.12
N LYS A 454 0.30 -11.37 -20.55
CA LYS A 454 -0.77 -12.37 -20.66
C LYS A 454 -0.71 -13.41 -19.53
N LEU A 455 0.31 -13.38 -18.67
CA LEU A 455 0.49 -14.30 -17.56
C LEU A 455 -0.29 -13.85 -16.32
N ILE A 456 -0.92 -14.80 -15.62
CA ILE A 456 -1.83 -14.52 -14.51
C ILE A 456 -1.14 -14.41 -13.14
N LYS A 457 0.19 -14.60 -13.06
CA LYS A 457 0.98 -14.53 -11.82
C LYS A 457 2.26 -13.71 -12.04
N PRO A 458 2.89 -13.19 -10.97
CA PRO A 458 4.05 -12.32 -11.07
C PRO A 458 5.22 -13.06 -11.68
N VAL A 459 5.98 -12.36 -12.52
CA VAL A 459 7.10 -12.96 -13.24
C VAL A 459 8.44 -12.64 -12.58
N ILE A 460 9.22 -13.68 -12.29
CA ILE A 460 10.65 -13.59 -12.01
C ILE A 460 11.37 -13.78 -13.35
N ARG A 461 12.11 -12.77 -13.79
CA ARG A 461 12.91 -12.86 -15.01
C ARG A 461 14.27 -13.45 -14.71
N SER A 462 14.59 -14.60 -15.31
CA SER A 462 15.96 -15.09 -15.31
C SER A 462 16.80 -14.41 -16.40
N ILE A 463 17.97 -13.87 -16.03
CA ILE A 463 18.99 -13.37 -16.96
C ILE A 463 20.26 -14.21 -16.77
N PRO A 464 20.77 -14.86 -17.84
CA PRO A 464 22.02 -15.59 -17.77
C PRO A 464 23.21 -14.63 -17.66
N VAL A 465 24.13 -14.93 -16.75
CA VAL A 465 25.40 -14.22 -16.57
C VAL A 465 26.53 -15.14 -16.99
N ILE A 466 27.24 -14.75 -18.04
CA ILE A 466 28.43 -15.46 -18.52
C ILE A 466 29.65 -14.85 -17.83
N PRO A 467 30.41 -15.63 -17.03
CA PRO A 467 31.58 -15.11 -16.33
C PRO A 467 32.58 -14.44 -17.29
N ASN A 468 33.05 -13.25 -16.93
CA ASN A 468 33.99 -12.42 -17.70
C ASN A 468 33.47 -11.86 -19.03
N GLU A 469 32.21 -12.11 -19.40
CA GLU A 469 31.61 -11.59 -20.63
C GLU A 469 30.41 -10.67 -20.35
N THR A 470 29.54 -11.05 -19.41
CA THR A 470 28.35 -10.28 -19.06
C THR A 470 28.69 -9.18 -18.04
N THR A 471 28.29 -7.95 -18.32
CA THR A 471 28.46 -6.80 -17.40
C THR A 471 27.12 -6.33 -16.79
N ALA A 472 27.18 -5.59 -15.68
CA ALA A 472 25.98 -5.00 -15.07
C ALA A 472 25.26 -4.04 -16.02
N GLU A 473 26.01 -3.26 -16.81
CA GLU A 473 25.44 -2.32 -17.78
C GLU A 473 24.63 -3.03 -18.87
N GLN A 474 25.12 -4.16 -19.39
CA GLN A 474 24.38 -4.97 -20.35
C GLN A 474 23.06 -5.47 -19.76
N ILE A 475 23.07 -5.93 -18.51
CA ILE A 475 21.87 -6.38 -17.80
C ILE A 475 20.87 -5.22 -17.63
N LEU A 476 21.34 -4.06 -17.16
CA LEU A 476 20.49 -2.88 -16.98
C LEU A 476 19.89 -2.41 -18.31
N ASN A 477 20.64 -2.46 -19.41
CA ASN A 477 20.13 -2.12 -20.73
C ASN A 477 19.01 -3.06 -21.18
N ILE A 478 19.15 -4.36 -20.97
CA ILE A 478 18.11 -5.36 -21.24
C ILE A 478 16.85 -5.03 -20.42
N LEU A 479 17.02 -4.87 -19.10
CA LEU A 479 15.91 -4.60 -18.18
C LEU A 479 15.20 -3.27 -18.47
N ASN A 480 15.95 -2.23 -18.85
CA ASN A 480 15.38 -0.93 -19.19
C ASN A 480 14.60 -0.97 -20.50
N GLN A 481 15.09 -1.71 -21.51
CA GLN A 481 14.33 -1.93 -22.75
C GLN A 481 13.03 -2.71 -22.47
N GLU A 482 13.11 -3.75 -21.66
CA GLU A 482 11.94 -4.54 -21.26
C GLU A 482 10.95 -3.66 -20.46
N LYS A 483 11.43 -2.85 -19.50
CA LYS A 483 10.62 -1.90 -18.73
C LYS A 483 9.90 -0.88 -19.62
N GLN A 484 10.60 -0.32 -20.63
CA GLN A 484 9.99 0.59 -21.62
C GLN A 484 8.92 -0.11 -22.47
N ALA A 485 9.10 -1.39 -22.77
CA ALA A 485 8.11 -2.23 -23.44
C ALA A 485 6.93 -2.64 -22.53
N GLY A 486 6.87 -2.14 -21.28
CA GLY A 486 5.78 -2.38 -20.34
C GLY A 486 5.97 -3.61 -19.45
N TRP A 487 7.19 -4.16 -19.40
CA TRP A 487 7.47 -5.33 -18.59
C TRP A 487 7.46 -5.00 -17.09
N ARG A 488 6.52 -5.63 -16.37
CA ARG A 488 6.39 -5.50 -14.92
C ARG A 488 6.80 -6.82 -14.28
N ILE A 489 8.09 -6.92 -13.97
CA ILE A 489 8.65 -8.09 -13.28
C ILE A 489 8.63 -7.89 -11.78
N ALA A 490 8.49 -9.00 -11.06
CA ALA A 490 8.57 -9.01 -9.61
C ALA A 490 10.03 -8.96 -9.15
N ALA A 491 10.90 -9.79 -9.75
CA ALA A 491 12.31 -9.84 -9.45
C ALA A 491 13.13 -10.26 -10.68
N VAL A 492 14.42 -9.97 -10.64
CA VAL A 492 15.40 -10.43 -11.63
C VAL A 492 16.26 -11.50 -10.97
N LEU A 493 16.28 -12.69 -11.55
CA LEU A 493 17.16 -13.76 -11.14
C LEU A 493 18.40 -13.77 -12.03
N LEU A 494 19.57 -13.64 -11.43
CA LEU A 494 20.85 -13.72 -12.13
C LEU A 494 21.43 -15.12 -11.96
N ASP A 495 21.49 -15.91 -13.03
CA ASP A 495 21.99 -17.30 -13.01
C ASP A 495 23.28 -17.44 -13.83
N THR A 496 24.21 -18.25 -13.37
CA THR A 496 25.49 -18.45 -14.07
C THR A 496 25.32 -19.38 -15.27
N LYS A 497 25.73 -18.94 -16.47
CA LYS A 497 25.78 -19.75 -17.68
C LYS A 497 27.20 -19.88 -18.20
N LEU A 498 27.68 -21.09 -18.46
CA LEU A 498 29.02 -21.32 -19.00
C LEU A 498 29.01 -21.24 -20.55
N PRO A 499 30.07 -20.70 -21.19
CA PRO A 499 30.13 -20.52 -22.66
C PRO A 499 29.96 -21.82 -23.48
N GLN A 500 30.20 -22.99 -22.88
CA GLN A 500 30.15 -24.30 -23.57
C GLN A 500 28.88 -25.12 -23.27
N SER A 501 27.89 -24.60 -22.55
CA SER A 501 26.62 -25.31 -22.35
C SER A 501 25.65 -25.03 -23.50
N ASN A 502 25.53 -25.97 -24.44
CA ASN A 502 24.57 -25.89 -25.55
C ASN A 502 23.09 -25.98 -25.11
N ASN A 503 22.81 -26.21 -23.83
CA ASN A 503 21.46 -26.24 -23.27
C ASN A 503 21.20 -25.00 -22.39
N ASN A 504 19.94 -24.55 -22.35
CA ASN A 504 19.42 -23.60 -21.36
C ASN A 504 19.32 -24.21 -19.94
N ASP A 505 20.25 -25.09 -19.57
CA ASP A 505 20.26 -25.80 -18.29
C ASP A 505 20.93 -24.93 -17.20
N GLY A 506 20.13 -24.40 -16.27
CA GLY A 506 20.62 -23.77 -15.05
C GLY A 506 21.21 -24.78 -14.04
N GLY A 507 22.08 -24.29 -13.15
CA GLY A 507 22.67 -25.08 -12.05
C GLY A 507 23.99 -25.81 -12.38
N THR A 508 24.90 -25.13 -13.08
CA THR A 508 26.24 -25.61 -13.47
C THR A 508 27.24 -25.78 -12.31
N GLY A 509 26.96 -25.20 -11.14
CA GLY A 509 27.84 -25.25 -9.97
C GLY A 509 28.97 -24.21 -9.97
N HIS A 510 29.01 -23.33 -10.97
CA HIS A 510 29.96 -22.22 -11.06
C HIS A 510 29.29 -20.90 -10.66
N THR A 511 30.06 -19.98 -10.09
CA THR A 511 29.62 -18.63 -9.71
C THR A 511 30.12 -17.59 -10.73
N PHE A 512 29.63 -16.37 -10.66
CA PHE A 512 30.13 -15.19 -11.38
C PHE A 512 30.58 -14.10 -10.38
N ASP A 513 31.11 -12.98 -10.88
CA ASP A 513 31.43 -11.82 -10.04
C ASP A 513 30.16 -11.18 -9.46
N TRP A 514 29.92 -11.42 -8.18
CA TRP A 514 28.74 -10.95 -7.46
C TRP A 514 28.65 -9.41 -7.35
N SER A 515 29.70 -8.66 -7.65
CA SER A 515 29.63 -7.18 -7.73
C SER A 515 28.67 -6.71 -8.84
N ILE A 516 28.47 -7.54 -9.89
CA ILE A 516 27.47 -7.31 -10.92
C ILE A 516 26.07 -7.30 -10.31
N ALA A 517 25.77 -8.27 -9.44
CA ALA A 517 24.47 -8.36 -8.77
C ALA A 517 24.24 -7.19 -7.79
N ALA A 518 25.28 -6.76 -7.08
CA ALA A 518 25.21 -5.56 -6.23
C ALA A 518 24.83 -4.31 -7.02
N THR A 519 25.43 -4.13 -8.21
CA THR A 519 25.19 -2.96 -9.06
C THR A 519 23.76 -2.95 -9.60
N VAL A 520 23.27 -4.08 -10.15
CA VAL A 520 21.89 -4.16 -10.66
C VAL A 520 20.88 -4.09 -9.50
N GLY A 521 21.27 -4.56 -8.32
CA GLY A 521 20.51 -4.51 -7.06
C GLY A 521 20.12 -3.11 -6.57
N LEU A 522 20.80 -2.06 -7.05
CA LEU A 522 20.45 -0.67 -6.76
C LEU A 522 19.14 -0.24 -7.42
N GLU A 523 18.77 -0.87 -8.54
CA GLU A 523 17.59 -0.51 -9.34
C GLU A 523 16.50 -1.58 -9.33
N TYR A 524 16.88 -2.86 -9.15
CA TYR A 524 15.98 -4.00 -9.27
C TYR A 524 16.14 -4.97 -8.09
N PRO A 525 15.06 -5.61 -7.61
CA PRO A 525 15.16 -6.69 -6.64
C PRO A 525 15.81 -7.93 -7.28
N ILE A 526 17.06 -8.22 -6.88
CA ILE A 526 17.86 -9.32 -7.42
C ILE A 526 17.73 -10.59 -6.58
N ILE A 527 17.43 -11.70 -7.24
CA ILE A 527 17.65 -13.05 -6.72
C ILE A 527 18.97 -13.57 -7.28
N LEU A 528 19.95 -13.80 -6.43
CA LEU A 528 21.25 -14.32 -6.83
C LEU A 528 21.19 -15.85 -6.95
N ALA A 529 21.55 -16.39 -8.12
CA ALA A 529 21.60 -17.81 -8.39
C ALA A 529 22.93 -18.20 -9.07
N GLY A 530 23.11 -19.49 -9.36
CA GLY A 530 24.29 -20.01 -10.04
C GLY A 530 25.46 -20.30 -9.09
N GLY A 531 25.77 -21.59 -8.90
CA GLY A 531 26.92 -22.03 -8.12
C GLY A 531 26.84 -21.83 -6.60
N LEU A 532 25.72 -21.30 -6.09
CA LEU A 532 25.50 -21.15 -4.65
C LEU A 532 25.37 -22.51 -3.95
N ASN A 533 25.90 -22.59 -2.73
CA ASN A 533 25.88 -23.75 -1.84
C ASN A 533 26.06 -23.29 -0.38
N PRO A 534 25.93 -24.18 0.62
CA PRO A 534 26.07 -23.79 2.03
C PRO A 534 27.40 -23.10 2.36
N ASP A 535 28.50 -23.46 1.70
CA ASP A 535 29.84 -22.97 2.01
C ASP A 535 30.09 -21.54 1.50
N ASN A 536 29.42 -21.12 0.42
CA ASN A 536 29.70 -19.84 -0.24
C ASN A 536 28.58 -18.79 -0.12
N VAL A 537 27.36 -19.18 0.29
CA VAL A 537 26.19 -18.28 0.26
C VAL A 537 26.32 -17.08 1.18
N GLN A 538 26.98 -17.22 2.33
CA GLN A 538 27.20 -16.10 3.26
C GLN A 538 28.06 -15.01 2.62
N SER A 539 29.14 -15.39 1.93
CA SER A 539 29.99 -14.45 1.20
C SER A 539 29.21 -13.80 0.05
N ALA A 540 28.36 -14.58 -0.64
CA ALA A 540 27.51 -14.08 -1.71
C ALA A 540 26.55 -12.99 -1.23
N VAL A 541 25.89 -13.24 -0.10
CA VAL A 541 24.98 -12.27 0.53
C VAL A 541 25.73 -11.01 0.94
N ARG A 542 26.92 -11.13 1.54
CA ARG A 542 27.72 -9.96 1.96
C ARG A 542 28.19 -9.09 0.80
N ILE A 543 28.56 -9.70 -0.32
CA ILE A 543 29.10 -8.99 -1.49
C ILE A 543 27.96 -8.38 -2.32
N ALA A 544 26.91 -9.15 -2.61
CA ALA A 544 25.83 -8.72 -3.49
C ALA A 544 24.71 -7.95 -2.77
N ASN A 545 24.57 -8.11 -1.46
CA ASN A 545 23.42 -7.65 -0.67
C ASN A 545 22.07 -7.89 -1.39
N PRO A 546 21.81 -9.12 -1.87
CA PRO A 546 20.73 -9.38 -2.80
C PRO A 546 19.37 -9.37 -2.09
N TRP A 547 18.31 -9.15 -2.85
CA TRP A 547 16.95 -9.27 -2.35
C TRP A 547 16.62 -10.72 -1.96
N GLY A 548 17.13 -11.69 -2.71
CA GLY A 548 17.04 -13.10 -2.38
C GLY A 548 18.19 -13.92 -2.95
N VAL A 549 18.24 -15.20 -2.58
CA VAL A 549 19.16 -16.19 -3.13
C VAL A 549 18.39 -17.42 -3.59
N ASP A 550 18.87 -18.07 -4.64
CA ASP A 550 18.30 -19.29 -5.18
C ASP A 550 19.35 -20.38 -5.30
N VAL A 551 19.04 -21.59 -4.81
CA VAL A 551 19.92 -22.75 -4.93
C VAL A 551 19.17 -23.96 -5.49
N ALA A 552 19.80 -24.62 -6.47
CA ALA A 552 19.35 -25.89 -7.03
C ALA A 552 20.36 -27.01 -6.73
N SER A 553 21.46 -27.11 -7.49
CA SER A 553 22.44 -28.19 -7.37
C SER A 553 23.31 -28.15 -6.11
N GLY A 554 23.51 -26.97 -5.50
CA GLY A 554 24.33 -26.82 -4.30
C GLY A 554 23.80 -27.55 -3.06
N VAL A 555 22.52 -27.96 -3.09
CA VAL A 555 21.85 -28.71 -2.02
C VAL A 555 21.37 -30.10 -2.49
N GLU A 556 21.92 -30.62 -3.58
CA GLU A 556 21.71 -32.01 -4.01
C GLU A 556 22.70 -32.94 -3.28
N LYS A 557 22.34 -34.23 -3.12
CA LYS A 557 23.21 -35.21 -2.46
C LYS A 557 24.58 -35.31 -3.14
N ASP A 558 24.59 -35.34 -4.47
CA ASP A 558 25.77 -35.31 -5.32
C ASP A 558 25.48 -34.59 -6.65
N LYS A 559 26.53 -34.33 -7.47
CA LYS A 559 26.43 -33.54 -8.71
C LYS A 559 25.56 -34.17 -9.80
N ASN A 560 25.38 -35.50 -9.77
CA ASN A 560 24.61 -36.24 -10.77
C ASN A 560 23.17 -36.53 -10.30
N SER A 561 22.92 -36.44 -9.00
CA SER A 561 21.61 -36.59 -8.41
C SER A 561 20.70 -35.39 -8.71
N VAL A 562 19.40 -35.63 -8.55
CA VAL A 562 18.32 -34.63 -8.53
C VAL A 562 17.61 -34.63 -7.17
N GLU A 563 18.05 -35.51 -6.26
CA GLU A 563 17.53 -35.65 -4.91
C GLU A 563 18.20 -34.64 -4.00
N LYS A 564 17.39 -33.93 -3.20
CA LYS A 564 17.90 -32.93 -2.27
C LYS A 564 18.48 -33.57 -1.03
N ASP A 565 19.54 -32.96 -0.54
CA ASP A 565 20.11 -33.24 0.77
C ASP A 565 19.49 -32.25 1.78
N ARG A 566 18.66 -32.79 2.68
CA ARG A 566 17.94 -32.00 3.69
C ARG A 566 18.89 -31.31 4.67
N GLU A 567 20.07 -31.87 4.94
CA GLU A 567 21.05 -31.22 5.78
C GLU A 567 21.63 -29.99 5.08
N LYS A 568 21.97 -30.13 3.79
CA LYS A 568 22.45 -28.99 2.99
C LYS A 568 21.37 -27.92 2.82
N ILE A 569 20.09 -28.30 2.69
CA ILE A 569 18.97 -27.33 2.69
C ILE A 569 18.96 -26.53 4.00
N ARG A 570 18.99 -27.21 5.15
CA ARG A 570 18.98 -26.55 6.46
C ARG A 570 20.17 -25.61 6.62
N GLN A 571 21.38 -26.07 6.29
CA GLN A 571 22.59 -25.27 6.37
C GLN A 571 22.53 -24.06 5.44
N PHE A 572 22.05 -24.23 4.20
CA PHE A 572 21.90 -23.12 3.27
C PHE A 572 20.96 -22.05 3.81
N ILE A 573 19.77 -22.43 4.29
CA ILE A 573 18.80 -21.48 4.85
C ILE A 573 19.39 -20.77 6.08
N ALA A 574 19.97 -21.53 7.02
CA ALA A 574 20.59 -20.98 8.22
C ALA A 574 21.71 -19.99 7.88
N ASN A 575 22.59 -20.34 6.94
CA ASN A 575 23.71 -19.49 6.55
C ASN A 575 23.23 -18.18 5.92
N VAL A 576 22.16 -18.18 5.13
CA VAL A 576 21.58 -16.93 4.61
C VAL A 576 21.01 -16.08 5.73
N LYS A 577 20.20 -16.67 6.62
CA LYS A 577 19.52 -15.94 7.69
C LYS A 577 20.49 -15.39 8.75
N LEU A 578 21.65 -16.00 8.94
CA LEU A 578 22.73 -15.55 9.84
C LEU A 578 23.66 -14.50 9.22
N SER A 579 23.56 -14.24 7.92
CA SER A 579 24.49 -13.36 7.19
C SER A 579 24.10 -11.89 7.18
N HIS A 580 22.98 -11.54 7.82
CA HIS A 580 22.37 -10.22 7.81
C HIS A 580 22.18 -9.66 9.22
#